data_AF-A0A7J2IPH3-F1
#
_entry.id   AF-A0A7J2IPH3-F1
#
_cell.length_a   1.000
_cell.length_b   1.000
_cell.length_c   1.000
_cell.angle_alpha   90.00
_cell.angle_beta   90.00
_cell.angle_gamma   90.00
#
_symmetry.space_group_name_H-M   'P 1'
#
loop_
_entity.id
_entity.type
_entity.pdbx_description
1 polymer ?
#
loop_
_entity_poly.entity_id
_entity_poly.type
_entity_poly.pdbx_seq_one_letter_code
_entity_poly.pdbx_strand_id
1 'polypeptide(L)'
;MGIRGFIAWKFIAKKTRRILFQSLVVSTIEYLENLGKKPSEIYKDLKEIGKKMGMWIYSEYLSKAGSASKSIWDHGANFNLGFKFFTGKTFDNIYYNISENGKDVKIHYIIKDNPICKGIKPPAPEIKPSAIVAGVFEWIEENRKEDWSATSVTCDEVKCIASGDEFCEIVFHFKLNEKGAEEVLKKIGGKPQESCIIKVK
;
A
#
# COMPACT_ATOMS: atom_id res chain seq x y z
N MET A 1 6.11 17.39 5.84
CA MET A 1 6.96 16.86 4.75
C MET A 1 8.32 17.54 4.74
N GLY A 2 9.40 16.76 4.67
CA GLY A 2 10.79 17.26 4.59
C GLY A 2 11.38 17.26 3.18
N ILE A 3 12.42 18.06 3.00
CA ILE A 3 13.20 18.28 1.76
C ILE A 3 13.71 16.96 1.13
N ARG A 4 13.98 15.93 1.93
CA ARG A 4 14.58 14.65 1.51
C ARG A 4 13.74 13.90 0.47
N GLY A 5 12.43 13.77 0.66
CA GLY A 5 11.58 13.02 -0.29
C GLY A 5 11.41 13.72 -1.63
N PHE A 6 11.47 15.05 -1.66
CA PHE A 6 11.48 15.80 -2.91
C PHE A 6 12.80 15.63 -3.67
N ILE A 7 13.95 15.68 -2.97
CA ILE A 7 15.27 15.47 -3.57
C ILE A 7 15.39 14.06 -4.15
N ALA A 8 15.02 13.04 -3.37
CA ALA A 8 15.10 11.65 -3.81
C ALA A 8 14.28 11.41 -5.09
N TRP A 9 13.03 11.87 -5.14
CA TRP A 9 12.21 11.72 -6.34
C TRP A 9 12.71 12.55 -7.53
N LYS A 10 13.14 13.80 -7.29
CA LYS A 10 13.53 14.70 -8.37
C LYS A 10 14.83 14.27 -9.04
N PHE A 11 15.80 13.80 -8.25
CA PHE A 11 17.18 13.60 -8.70
C PHE A 11 17.68 12.15 -8.65
N ILE A 12 17.06 11.26 -7.87
CA ILE A 12 17.55 9.87 -7.68
C ILE A 12 16.64 8.84 -8.36
N ALA A 13 15.33 9.04 -8.33
CA ALA A 13 14.37 8.10 -8.92
C ALA A 13 14.49 8.03 -10.45
N LYS A 14 14.68 6.83 -10.99
CA LYS A 14 14.53 6.57 -12.43
C LYS A 14 13.04 6.55 -12.76
N LYS A 15 12.61 7.42 -13.67
CA LYS A 15 11.19 7.61 -13.99
C LYS A 15 10.80 6.80 -15.22
N THR A 16 9.84 5.91 -15.06
CA THR A 16 9.14 5.26 -16.18
C THR A 16 7.94 6.12 -16.58
N ARG A 17 7.57 6.11 -17.86
CA ARG A 17 6.35 6.78 -18.30
C ARG A 17 5.12 6.05 -17.72
N ARG A 18 4.26 6.81 -17.03
CA ARG A 18 3.02 6.31 -16.41
C ARG A 18 2.20 5.43 -17.36
N ILE A 19 2.06 5.87 -18.62
CA ILE A 19 1.27 5.16 -19.63
C ILE A 19 1.79 3.73 -19.90
N LEU A 20 3.12 3.50 -19.86
CA LEU A 20 3.67 2.17 -20.09
C LEU A 20 3.27 1.19 -18.99
N PHE A 21 3.30 1.64 -17.73
CA PHE A 21 2.85 0.82 -16.61
C PHE A 21 1.34 0.57 -16.65
N GLN A 22 0.54 1.62 -16.92
CA GLN A 22 -0.92 1.48 -17.03
C GLN A 22 -1.32 0.53 -18.16
N SER A 23 -0.69 0.65 -19.34
CA SER A 23 -0.91 -0.28 -20.46
C SER A 23 -0.58 -1.72 -20.08
N LEU A 24 0.54 -1.96 -19.40
CA LEU A 24 0.88 -3.30 -18.94
C LEU A 24 -0.19 -3.87 -17.99
N VAL A 25 -0.66 -3.10 -17.01
CA VAL A 25 -1.70 -3.53 -16.08
C VAL A 25 -3.02 -3.82 -16.79
N VAL A 26 -3.47 -2.93 -17.69
CA VAL A 26 -4.70 -3.11 -18.45
C VAL A 26 -4.63 -4.33 -19.37
N SER A 27 -3.55 -4.47 -20.14
CA SER A 27 -3.37 -5.64 -21.00
C SER A 27 -3.23 -6.94 -20.22
N THR A 28 -2.71 -6.89 -18.99
CA THR A 28 -2.71 -8.07 -18.10
C THR A 28 -4.13 -8.44 -17.68
N ILE A 29 -4.96 -7.46 -17.32
CA ILE A 29 -6.37 -7.68 -16.98
C ILE A 29 -7.11 -8.30 -18.17
N GLU A 30 -7.00 -7.69 -19.35
CA GLU A 30 -7.63 -8.18 -20.59
C GLU A 30 -7.15 -9.59 -20.94
N TYR A 31 -5.86 -9.88 -20.78
CA TYR A 31 -5.31 -11.21 -21.01
C TYR A 31 -5.94 -12.25 -20.06
N LEU A 32 -6.03 -11.96 -18.77
CA LEU A 32 -6.63 -12.86 -17.79
C LEU A 32 -8.14 -13.06 -18.01
N GLU A 33 -8.85 -12.00 -18.42
CA GLU A 33 -10.26 -12.07 -18.82
C GLU A 33 -10.45 -12.98 -20.04
N ASN A 34 -9.60 -12.84 -21.06
CA ASN A 34 -9.63 -13.69 -22.26
C ASN A 34 -9.33 -15.17 -21.95
N LEU A 35 -8.69 -15.47 -20.82
CA LEU A 35 -8.53 -16.83 -20.29
C LEU A 35 -9.75 -17.33 -19.51
N GLY A 36 -10.83 -16.55 -19.43
CA GLY A 36 -12.07 -16.91 -18.76
C GLY A 36 -12.05 -16.73 -17.24
N LYS A 37 -11.08 -15.99 -16.69
CA LYS A 37 -11.00 -15.77 -15.24
C LYS A 37 -12.10 -14.83 -14.77
N LYS A 38 -12.68 -15.12 -13.60
CA LYS A 38 -13.68 -14.25 -12.96
C LYS A 38 -12.99 -12.98 -12.41
N PRO A 39 -13.72 -11.85 -12.30
CA PRO A 39 -13.19 -10.60 -11.73
C PRO A 39 -12.43 -10.76 -10.40
N SER A 40 -12.97 -11.56 -9.48
CA SER A 40 -12.33 -11.84 -8.18
C SER A 40 -11.02 -12.64 -8.28
N GLU A 41 -10.86 -13.46 -9.31
CA GLU A 41 -9.63 -14.22 -9.57
C GLU A 41 -8.58 -13.31 -10.20
N ILE A 42 -8.99 -12.43 -11.12
CA ILE A 42 -8.12 -11.40 -11.72
C ILE A 42 -7.53 -10.49 -10.64
N TYR A 43 -8.33 -10.04 -9.66
CA TYR A 43 -7.82 -9.27 -8.52
C TYR A 43 -6.70 -10.02 -7.77
N LYS A 44 -6.92 -11.31 -7.47
CA LYS A 44 -5.95 -12.15 -6.76
C LYS A 44 -4.68 -12.34 -7.60
N ASP A 45 -4.80 -12.56 -8.90
CA ASP A 45 -3.65 -12.70 -9.80
C ASP A 45 -2.84 -11.41 -9.90
N LEU A 46 -3.49 -10.24 -10.03
CA LEU A 46 -2.79 -8.95 -10.00
C LEU A 46 -2.01 -8.77 -8.72
N LYS A 47 -2.63 -9.10 -7.57
CA LYS A 47 -1.97 -9.04 -6.27
C LYS A 47 -0.77 -10.00 -6.20
N GLU A 48 -0.91 -11.22 -6.71
CA GLU A 48 0.18 -12.21 -6.76
C GLU A 48 1.33 -11.76 -7.67
N ILE A 49 1.03 -11.17 -8.83
CA ILE A 49 2.04 -10.53 -9.69
C ILE A 49 2.78 -9.45 -8.90
N GLY A 50 2.04 -8.61 -8.16
CA GLY A 50 2.59 -7.63 -7.24
C GLY A 50 3.55 -8.21 -6.21
N LYS A 51 3.16 -9.32 -5.56
CA LYS A 51 4.02 -10.00 -4.58
C LYS A 51 5.34 -10.45 -5.20
N LYS A 52 5.30 -11.02 -6.41
CA LYS A 52 6.50 -11.43 -7.15
C LYS A 52 7.41 -10.26 -7.52
N MET A 53 6.86 -9.06 -7.68
CA MET A 53 7.60 -7.82 -7.89
C MET A 53 8.20 -7.23 -6.60
N GLY A 54 7.69 -7.64 -5.43
CA GLY A 54 7.99 -7.06 -4.11
C GLY A 54 9.49 -6.93 -3.82
N MET A 55 10.24 -8.03 -3.98
CA MET A 55 11.69 -8.04 -3.72
C MET A 55 12.44 -7.00 -4.55
N TRP A 56 12.12 -6.91 -5.85
CA TRP A 56 12.80 -6.03 -6.79
C TRP A 56 12.52 -4.55 -6.48
N ILE A 57 11.25 -4.21 -6.25
CA ILE A 57 10.84 -2.84 -5.93
C ILE A 57 11.40 -2.41 -4.58
N TYR A 58 11.36 -3.29 -3.58
CA TYR A 58 11.85 -2.97 -2.25
C TYR A 58 13.37 -2.78 -2.22
N SER A 59 14.11 -3.65 -2.88
CA SER A 59 15.58 -3.54 -2.99
C SER A 59 16.01 -2.27 -3.73
N GLU A 60 15.31 -1.90 -4.80
CA GLU A 60 15.53 -0.66 -5.53
C GLU A 60 15.28 0.58 -4.64
N TYR A 61 14.22 0.56 -3.82
CA TYR A 61 13.93 1.66 -2.89
C TYR A 61 15.01 1.79 -1.80
N LEU A 62 15.36 0.68 -1.14
CA LEU A 62 16.35 0.67 -0.06
C LEU A 62 17.74 1.08 -0.53
N SER A 63 18.16 0.68 -1.73
CA SER A 63 19.48 1.02 -2.28
C SER A 63 19.63 2.51 -2.64
N LYS A 64 18.51 3.24 -2.81
CA LYS A 64 18.54 4.60 -3.40
C LYS A 64 18.08 5.71 -2.47
N ALA A 65 17.04 5.48 -1.69
CA ALA A 65 16.31 6.58 -1.06
C ALA A 65 15.69 6.23 0.29
N GLY A 66 15.47 4.95 0.55
CA GLY A 66 14.64 4.50 1.66
C GLY A 66 15.42 4.01 2.87
N SER A 67 14.80 4.18 4.04
CA SER A 67 15.02 3.30 5.18
C SER A 67 13.77 2.48 5.42
N ALA A 68 13.93 1.24 5.88
CA ALA A 68 12.83 0.43 6.37
C ALA A 68 12.16 1.13 7.57
N SER A 69 10.84 0.95 7.71
CA SER A 69 10.12 1.41 8.90
C SER A 69 10.64 0.72 10.15
N LYS A 70 10.84 1.46 11.24
CA LYS A 70 11.31 0.89 12.51
C LYS A 70 10.17 0.56 13.48
N SER A 71 8.98 1.09 13.21
CA SER A 71 7.78 0.86 13.99
C SER A 71 6.53 1.03 13.12
N ILE A 72 5.40 0.50 13.58
CA ILE A 72 4.07 0.72 12.98
C ILE A 72 3.73 2.21 12.86
N TRP A 73 4.24 3.04 13.76
CA TRP A 73 3.99 4.48 13.79
C TRP A 73 4.74 5.25 12.69
N ASP A 74 5.89 4.72 12.25
CA ASP A 74 6.64 5.29 11.13
C ASP A 74 6.18 4.73 9.78
N HIS A 75 5.37 3.67 9.80
CA HIS A 75 4.88 2.95 8.61
C HIS A 75 4.17 3.90 7.63
N GLY A 76 3.25 4.74 8.12
CA GLY A 76 2.56 5.75 7.33
C GLY A 76 3.51 6.66 6.55
N ALA A 77 4.48 7.27 7.25
CA ALA A 77 5.42 8.21 6.66
C ALA A 77 6.36 7.57 5.64
N ASN A 78 6.89 6.39 5.95
CA ASN A 78 7.85 5.72 5.07
C ASN A 78 7.20 5.11 3.83
N PHE A 79 5.99 4.55 3.94
CA PHE A 79 5.25 4.10 2.76
C PHE A 79 4.84 5.26 1.88
N ASN A 80 4.47 6.41 2.47
CA ASN A 80 4.20 7.61 1.69
C ASN A 80 5.44 8.10 0.92
N LEU A 81 6.61 8.02 1.55
CA LEU A 81 7.89 8.33 0.90
C LEU A 81 8.21 7.36 -0.24
N GLY A 82 8.07 6.05 -0.02
CA GLY A 82 8.29 5.03 -1.04
C GLY A 82 7.32 5.16 -2.20
N PHE A 83 6.04 5.38 -1.92
CA PHE A 83 5.02 5.61 -2.94
C PHE A 83 5.34 6.87 -3.76
N LYS A 84 5.79 7.95 -3.13
CA LYS A 84 6.27 9.16 -3.82
C LYS A 84 7.49 8.89 -4.67
N PHE A 85 8.45 8.10 -4.19
CA PHE A 85 9.66 7.76 -4.94
C PHE A 85 9.33 7.09 -6.29
N PHE A 86 8.35 6.17 -6.33
CA PHE A 86 7.98 5.48 -7.57
C PHE A 86 6.96 6.23 -8.42
N THR A 87 6.03 6.97 -7.80
CA THR A 87 4.88 7.54 -8.53
C THR A 87 4.92 9.06 -8.68
N GLY A 88 5.76 9.75 -7.90
CA GLY A 88 5.75 11.20 -7.78
C GLY A 88 4.57 11.77 -6.99
N LYS A 89 3.69 10.93 -6.45
CA LYS A 89 2.51 11.30 -5.67
C LYS A 89 2.64 10.83 -4.23
N THR A 90 1.99 11.54 -3.32
CA THR A 90 1.80 11.11 -1.93
C THR A 90 0.35 10.70 -1.74
N PHE A 91 0.09 9.92 -0.69
CA PHE A 91 -1.26 9.74 -0.18
C PHE A 91 -1.80 11.06 0.37
N ASP A 92 -3.08 11.32 0.14
CA ASP A 92 -3.79 12.51 0.59
C ASP A 92 -4.16 12.43 2.08
N ASN A 93 -4.43 11.21 2.57
CA ASN A 93 -4.68 10.96 3.98
C ASN A 93 -4.13 9.59 4.39
N ILE A 94 -3.64 9.49 5.62
CA ILE A 94 -3.21 8.26 6.24
C ILE A 94 -3.78 8.23 7.65
N TYR A 95 -4.46 7.16 8.04
CA TYR A 95 -5.01 7.01 9.38
C TYR A 95 -4.99 5.58 9.87
N TYR A 96 -5.14 5.41 11.17
CA TYR A 96 -5.02 4.13 11.85
C TYR A 96 -6.34 3.78 12.55
N ASN A 97 -6.81 2.55 12.39
CA ASN A 97 -7.83 1.95 13.23
C ASN A 97 -7.18 0.85 14.06
N ILE A 98 -7.29 0.93 15.38
CA ILE A 98 -6.66 0.01 16.31
C ILE A 98 -7.76 -0.58 17.19
N SER A 99 -7.84 -1.90 17.25
CA SER A 99 -8.80 -2.59 18.11
C SER A 99 -8.52 -2.32 19.59
N GLU A 100 -9.51 -2.59 20.44
CA GLU A 100 -9.39 -2.32 21.87
C GLU A 100 -8.25 -3.06 22.55
N ASN A 101 -8.01 -4.28 22.11
CA ASN A 101 -6.93 -5.13 22.59
C ASN A 101 -5.59 -4.86 21.90
N GLY A 102 -5.50 -3.90 20.97
CA GLY A 102 -4.29 -3.58 20.21
C GLY A 102 -3.84 -4.64 19.20
N LYS A 103 -4.57 -5.76 19.06
CA LYS A 103 -4.16 -6.89 18.20
C LYS A 103 -4.47 -6.68 16.73
N ASP A 104 -5.48 -5.88 16.41
CA ASP A 104 -5.83 -5.57 15.03
C ASP A 104 -5.51 -4.11 14.75
N VAL A 105 -4.48 -3.89 13.93
CA VAL A 105 -4.09 -2.55 13.47
C VAL A 105 -4.35 -2.48 11.98
N LYS A 106 -5.24 -1.58 11.57
CA LYS A 106 -5.45 -1.23 10.16
C LYS A 106 -4.88 0.14 9.86
N ILE A 107 -4.08 0.22 8.80
CA ILE A 107 -3.51 1.48 8.32
C ILE A 107 -4.12 1.77 6.96
N HIS A 108 -4.87 2.86 6.88
CA HIS A 108 -5.61 3.28 5.70
C HIS A 108 -4.83 4.36 4.96
N TYR A 109 -4.67 4.18 3.66
CA TYR A 109 -3.97 5.09 2.77
C TYR A 109 -4.92 5.55 1.67
N ILE A 110 -5.26 6.84 1.69
CA ILE A 110 -6.23 7.44 0.78
C ILE A 110 -5.50 8.23 -0.29
N ILE A 111 -5.88 8.03 -1.55
CA ILE A 111 -5.36 8.81 -2.68
C ILE A 111 -6.46 9.10 -3.72
N LYS A 112 -6.74 10.39 -3.91
CA LYS A 112 -7.77 10.90 -4.83
C LYS A 112 -7.31 10.92 -6.28
N ASP A 113 -6.04 11.25 -6.52
CA ASP A 113 -5.44 11.33 -7.86
C ASP A 113 -4.43 10.19 -8.08
N ASN A 114 -4.89 8.94 -7.96
CA ASN A 114 -4.02 7.76 -8.06
C ASN A 114 -3.44 7.61 -9.47
N PRO A 115 -2.12 7.78 -9.67
CA PRO A 115 -1.51 7.71 -11.01
C PRO A 115 -1.55 6.31 -11.61
N ILE A 116 -1.79 5.26 -10.82
CA ILE A 116 -1.94 3.90 -11.31
C ILE A 116 -3.33 3.72 -11.91
N CYS A 117 -4.38 4.15 -11.21
CA CYS A 117 -5.77 3.91 -11.59
C CYS A 117 -6.39 5.00 -12.49
N LYS A 118 -5.87 6.24 -12.47
CA LYS A 118 -6.48 7.36 -13.19
C LYS A 118 -6.58 7.10 -14.69
N GLY A 119 -7.80 7.16 -15.21
CA GLY A 119 -8.09 6.98 -16.64
C GLY A 119 -8.19 5.51 -17.08
N ILE A 120 -8.05 4.55 -16.16
CA ILE A 120 -8.33 3.14 -16.43
C ILE A 120 -9.83 2.88 -16.22
N LYS A 121 -10.42 2.03 -17.06
CA LYS A 121 -11.76 1.48 -16.89
C LYS A 121 -11.66 -0.06 -16.95
N PRO A 122 -11.65 -0.76 -15.81
CA PRO A 122 -11.64 -2.21 -15.80
C PRO A 122 -12.98 -2.76 -16.34
N PRO A 123 -13.00 -4.00 -16.85
CA PRO A 123 -14.22 -4.61 -17.36
C PRO A 123 -15.26 -4.90 -16.26
N ALA A 124 -14.83 -4.97 -15.00
CA ALA A 124 -15.71 -5.15 -13.84
C ALA A 124 -15.20 -4.34 -12.62
N PRO A 125 -16.10 -3.75 -11.78
CA PRO A 125 -15.71 -2.95 -10.62
C PRO A 125 -14.85 -3.69 -9.57
N GLU A 126 -14.98 -5.01 -9.50
CA GLU A 126 -14.20 -5.86 -8.59
C GLU A 126 -12.71 -5.89 -8.94
N ILE A 127 -12.37 -5.60 -10.21
CA ILE A 127 -10.99 -5.56 -10.69
C ILE A 127 -10.41 -4.19 -10.39
N LYS A 128 -9.67 -4.10 -9.28
CA LYS A 128 -9.03 -2.86 -8.86
C LYS A 128 -7.56 -2.86 -9.32
N PRO A 129 -7.15 -1.95 -10.24
CA PRO A 129 -5.83 -2.01 -10.86
C PRO A 129 -4.64 -1.87 -9.91
N SER A 130 -4.78 -1.16 -8.78
CA SER A 130 -3.70 -1.05 -7.78
C SER A 130 -3.61 -2.28 -6.87
N ALA A 131 -4.38 -3.34 -7.10
CA ALA A 131 -4.15 -4.65 -6.47
C ALA A 131 -2.70 -5.14 -6.67
N ILE A 132 -2.08 -4.82 -7.83
CA ILE A 132 -0.66 -5.10 -8.08
C ILE A 132 0.26 -4.36 -7.10
N VAL A 133 -0.06 -3.12 -6.73
CA VAL A 133 0.70 -2.36 -5.74
C VAL A 133 0.43 -2.84 -4.33
N ALA A 134 -0.83 -3.19 -4.02
CA ALA A 134 -1.19 -3.84 -2.76
C ALA A 134 -0.42 -5.16 -2.57
N GLY A 135 -0.19 -5.93 -3.64
CA GLY A 135 0.64 -7.13 -3.62
C GLY A 135 2.11 -6.86 -3.30
N VAL A 136 2.70 -5.84 -3.92
CA VAL A 136 4.08 -5.40 -3.60
C VAL A 136 4.19 -5.05 -2.12
N PHE A 137 3.24 -4.26 -1.63
CA PHE A 137 3.16 -3.81 -0.25
C PHE A 137 2.97 -4.97 0.74
N GLU A 138 2.06 -5.89 0.44
CA GLU A 138 1.84 -7.09 1.25
C GLU A 138 3.12 -7.92 1.34
N TRP A 139 3.81 -8.16 0.22
CA TRP A 139 5.05 -8.93 0.23
C TRP A 139 6.12 -8.28 1.11
N ILE A 140 6.29 -6.95 1.04
CA ILE A 140 7.28 -6.22 1.84
C ILE A 140 7.02 -6.45 3.34
N GLU A 141 5.77 -6.31 3.76
CA GLU A 141 5.42 -6.35 5.17
C GLU A 141 5.26 -7.79 5.71
N GLU A 142 4.86 -8.74 4.87
CA GLU A 142 4.89 -10.17 5.21
C GLU A 142 6.32 -10.65 5.51
N ASN A 143 7.31 -10.22 4.72
CA ASN A 143 8.73 -10.54 4.93
C ASN A 143 9.34 -9.81 6.15
N ARG A 144 8.59 -8.88 6.75
CA ARG A 144 9.01 -8.08 7.89
C ARG A 144 8.07 -8.22 9.08
N LYS A 145 7.15 -9.20 9.06
CA LYS A 145 6.13 -9.38 10.09
C LYS A 145 6.69 -9.52 11.50
N GLU A 146 7.90 -10.08 11.63
CA GLU A 146 8.61 -10.20 12.91
C GLU A 146 9.04 -8.84 13.47
N ASP A 147 9.42 -7.88 12.63
CA ASP A 147 9.72 -6.50 13.02
C ASP A 147 8.51 -5.83 13.71
N TRP A 148 7.30 -6.30 13.39
CA TRP A 148 6.03 -5.79 13.92
C TRP A 148 5.50 -6.59 15.10
N SER A 149 6.16 -7.68 15.49
CA SER A 149 5.57 -8.69 16.38
C SER A 149 4.19 -9.14 15.86
N ALA A 150 4.06 -9.32 14.54
CA ALA A 150 2.81 -9.70 13.88
C ALA A 150 2.75 -11.19 13.55
N THR A 151 1.55 -11.76 13.69
CA THR A 151 1.20 -13.12 13.25
C THR A 151 0.85 -13.15 11.76
N SER A 152 0.25 -12.08 11.24
CA SER A 152 -0.03 -11.90 9.82
C SER A 152 -0.06 -10.42 9.44
N VAL A 153 0.27 -10.13 8.19
CA VAL A 153 0.06 -8.83 7.56
C VAL A 153 -0.60 -9.04 6.21
N THR A 154 -1.67 -8.31 5.93
CA THR A 154 -2.26 -8.25 4.58
C THR A 154 -2.35 -6.80 4.12
N CYS A 155 -2.42 -6.58 2.82
CA CYS A 155 -2.61 -5.28 2.18
C CYS A 155 -3.55 -5.42 0.98
N ASP A 156 -4.63 -4.64 0.96
CA ASP A 156 -5.65 -4.70 -0.10
C ASP A 156 -6.03 -3.31 -0.61
N GLU A 157 -6.37 -3.22 -1.90
CA GLU A 157 -7.08 -2.06 -2.44
C GLU A 157 -8.57 -2.26 -2.17
N VAL A 158 -9.16 -1.47 -1.29
CA VAL A 158 -10.56 -1.63 -0.87
C VAL A 158 -11.52 -0.71 -1.62
N LYS A 159 -11.03 0.43 -2.13
CA LYS A 159 -11.75 1.37 -3.01
C LYS A 159 -10.88 1.78 -4.17
N CYS A 160 -11.49 2.10 -5.31
CA CYS A 160 -10.78 2.46 -6.52
C CYS A 160 -11.54 3.46 -7.40
N ILE A 161 -10.87 4.56 -7.78
CA ILE A 161 -11.42 5.53 -8.75
C ILE A 161 -11.74 4.90 -10.12
N ALA A 162 -11.00 3.86 -10.51
CA ALA A 162 -11.25 3.16 -11.77
C ALA A 162 -12.54 2.32 -11.71
N SER A 163 -12.95 1.91 -10.50
CA SER A 163 -14.18 1.15 -10.23
C SER A 163 -15.38 2.04 -9.91
N GLY A 164 -15.21 3.37 -9.91
CA GLY A 164 -16.28 4.34 -9.65
C GLY A 164 -16.28 4.97 -8.25
N ASP A 165 -15.33 4.63 -7.37
CA ASP A 165 -15.21 5.28 -6.06
C ASP A 165 -14.65 6.72 -6.18
N GLU A 166 -14.88 7.55 -5.16
CA GLU A 166 -14.34 8.92 -5.12
C GLU A 166 -12.81 8.99 -4.95
N PHE A 167 -12.21 7.92 -4.43
CA PHE A 167 -10.77 7.80 -4.18
C PHE A 167 -10.34 6.34 -4.21
N CYS A 168 -9.02 6.14 -4.36
CA CYS A 168 -8.41 4.84 -4.08
C CYS A 168 -8.08 4.74 -2.60
N GLU A 169 -8.31 3.58 -2.01
CA GLU A 169 -7.98 3.27 -0.62
C GLU A 169 -7.20 1.97 -0.55
N ILE A 170 -5.98 2.04 -0.02
CA ILE A 170 -5.14 0.87 0.28
C ILE A 170 -5.14 0.68 1.79
N VAL A 171 -5.42 -0.54 2.25
CA VAL A 171 -5.51 -0.86 3.67
C VAL A 171 -4.53 -1.98 4.00
N PHE A 172 -3.59 -1.68 4.88
CA PHE A 172 -2.84 -2.73 5.57
C PHE A 172 -3.61 -3.21 6.78
N HIS A 173 -3.60 -4.52 7.04
CA HIS A 173 -4.11 -5.11 8.27
C HIS A 173 -3.02 -5.95 8.91
N PHE A 174 -2.53 -5.49 10.05
CA PHE A 174 -1.61 -6.20 10.91
C PHE A 174 -2.39 -6.91 12.02
N LYS A 175 -2.15 -8.20 12.17
CA LYS A 175 -2.58 -8.97 13.35
C LYS A 175 -1.40 -9.18 14.26
N LEU A 176 -1.35 -8.46 15.36
CA LEU A 176 -0.25 -8.46 16.32
C LEU A 176 -0.38 -9.62 17.32
N ASN A 177 0.76 -10.12 17.79
CA ASN A 177 0.81 -10.95 18.99
C ASN A 177 0.71 -10.07 20.26
N GLU A 178 0.73 -10.67 21.45
CA GLU A 178 0.62 -9.93 22.71
C GLU A 178 1.66 -8.82 22.85
N LYS A 179 2.93 -9.11 22.52
CA LYS A 179 4.02 -8.14 22.58
C LYS A 179 3.74 -6.94 21.67
N GLY A 180 3.34 -7.17 20.42
CA GLY A 180 3.03 -6.10 19.48
C GLY A 180 1.82 -5.26 19.93
N ALA A 181 0.79 -5.91 20.47
CA ALA A 181 -0.38 -5.25 21.00
C ALA A 181 -0.04 -4.33 22.20
N GLU A 182 0.77 -4.81 23.15
CA GLU A 182 1.25 -4.02 24.28
C GLU A 182 2.04 -2.78 23.83
N GLU A 183 2.94 -2.94 22.86
CA GLU A 183 3.73 -1.83 22.30
C GLU A 183 2.85 -0.76 21.65
N VAL A 184 1.82 -1.17 20.92
CA VAL A 184 0.85 -0.26 20.29
C VAL A 184 0.00 0.46 21.35
N LEU A 185 -0.57 -0.28 22.30
CA LEU A 185 -1.41 0.27 23.36
C LEU A 185 -0.65 1.27 24.25
N LYS A 186 0.61 0.96 24.57
CA LYS A 186 1.50 1.86 25.32
C LYS A 186 1.69 3.21 24.62
N LYS A 187 1.76 3.21 23.28
CA LYS A 187 1.94 4.45 22.52
C LYS A 187 0.68 5.33 22.50
N ILE A 188 -0.51 4.73 22.49
CA ILE A 188 -1.80 5.46 22.46
C ILE A 188 -2.37 5.75 23.86
N GLY A 189 -1.64 5.44 24.93
CA GLY A 189 -2.05 5.73 26.30
C GLY A 189 -3.16 4.81 26.84
N GLY A 190 -3.28 3.60 26.29
CA GLY A 190 -4.16 2.55 26.81
C GLY A 190 -5.67 2.75 26.62
N LYS A 191 -6.12 3.80 25.91
CA LYS A 191 -7.53 3.96 25.53
C LYS A 191 -7.70 3.70 24.03
N PRO A 192 -8.50 2.69 23.65
CA PRO A 192 -8.85 2.48 22.25
C PRO A 192 -9.56 3.71 21.70
N GLN A 193 -9.12 4.22 20.57
CA GLN A 193 -9.91 5.17 19.80
C GLN A 193 -10.45 4.40 18.60
N GLU A 194 -11.78 4.40 18.40
CA GLU A 194 -12.45 3.80 17.23
C GLU A 194 -11.81 4.25 15.90
N SER A 195 -11.17 5.41 15.89
CA SER A 195 -10.19 5.82 14.89
C SER A 195 -9.13 6.74 15.51
N CYS A 196 -7.85 6.45 15.28
CA CYS A 196 -6.77 7.40 15.55
C CYS A 196 -6.30 7.98 14.21
N ILE A 197 -6.82 9.17 13.88
CA ILE A 197 -6.38 9.89 12.68
C ILE A 197 -5.02 10.54 12.97
N ILE A 198 -3.95 9.80 12.71
CA ILE A 198 -2.60 10.35 12.71
C ILE A 198 -2.39 11.06 11.38
N LYS A 199 -2.63 12.38 11.32
CA LYS A 199 -2.28 13.18 10.16
C LYS A 199 -0.76 13.16 9.95
N VAL A 200 -0.30 12.32 9.04
CA VAL A 200 1.11 12.27 8.63
C VAL A 200 1.41 13.54 7.79
N LYS A 201 2.15 14.49 8.37
CA LYS A 201 2.56 15.75 7.71
C LYS A 201 3.74 15.59 6.76
#